data_AF-A0A1Y3GGX3-F1
#
_entry.id   AF-A0A1Y3GGX3-F1
#
_cell.length_a   1.000
_cell.length_b   1.000
_cell.length_c   1.000
_cell.angle_alpha   90.00
_cell.angle_beta   90.00
_cell.angle_gamma   90.00
#
_symmetry.space_group_name_H-M   'P 1'
#
loop_
_entity.id
_entity.type
_entity.pdbx_description
1 polymer ?
#
loop_
_entity_poly.entity_id
_entity_poly.type
_entity_poly.pdbx_seq_one_letter_code
_entity_poly.pdbx_strand_id
1 'polypeptide(L)'
;MSFSATLPIVFQHHPMEGWGVWGFGWIPLLLWLLIFIVIAVLIYQDAEKRGMNGLLWFILILIPYLGLLFLVIYLITREEKPTEKQMDRDPKKILDERLARGEITSEEHEELKEKLE
;
A
#
# COMPACT_ATOMS: atom_id res chain seq x y z
N MET A 1 22.11 58.10 52.98
CA MET A 1 22.71 57.52 51.77
C MET A 1 22.17 56.11 51.62
N SER A 2 21.22 55.88 50.70
CA SER A 2 20.63 54.56 50.44
C SER A 2 21.35 53.93 49.25
N PHE A 3 21.98 52.79 49.47
CA PHE A 3 22.71 52.03 48.45
C PHE A 3 21.71 51.07 47.79
N SER A 4 21.19 51.45 46.61
CA SER A 4 20.31 50.58 45.81
C SER A 4 21.17 49.73 44.88
N ALA A 5 21.31 48.44 45.22
CA ALA A 5 21.96 47.45 44.39
C ALA A 5 21.11 47.16 43.13
N THR A 6 21.53 47.65 41.98
CA THR A 6 21.00 47.21 40.68
C THR A 6 21.68 45.91 40.28
N LEU A 7 21.07 44.78 40.58
CA LEU A 7 21.48 43.50 39.99
C LEU A 7 20.94 43.40 38.56
N PRO A 8 21.78 43.13 37.54
CA PRO A 8 21.31 42.78 36.21
C PRO A 8 21.00 41.29 36.17
N ILE A 9 19.75 40.91 36.42
CA ILE A 9 19.33 39.51 36.27
C ILE A 9 18.05 39.47 35.45
N VAL A 10 18.21 39.53 34.13
CA VAL A 10 17.29 38.85 33.21
C VAL A 10 18.15 37.87 32.43
N PHE A 11 18.60 36.83 33.13
CA PHE A 11 19.05 35.60 32.50
C PHE A 11 17.81 34.94 31.88
N GLN A 12 17.49 35.32 30.65
CA GLN A 12 16.52 34.63 29.82
C GLN A 12 17.08 33.26 29.45
N HIS A 13 16.96 32.31 30.38
CA HIS A 13 17.17 30.90 30.05
C HIS A 13 15.94 30.46 29.25
N HIS A 14 16.15 30.10 27.99
CA HIS A 14 15.28 29.18 27.28
C HIS A 14 15.80 27.75 27.59
N PRO A 15 15.39 27.09 28.70
CA PRO A 15 15.67 25.68 28.80
C PRO A 15 14.84 24.98 27.71
N MET A 16 15.50 24.20 26.87
CA MET A 16 14.92 23.19 25.95
C MET A 16 14.66 23.60 24.49
N GLU A 17 15.41 24.54 23.91
CA GLU A 17 15.42 24.72 22.43
C GLU A 17 16.16 23.57 21.69
N GLY A 18 17.00 22.79 22.38
CA GLY A 18 17.79 21.71 21.78
C GLY A 18 17.15 20.31 21.75
N TRP A 19 16.01 20.10 22.43
CA TRP A 19 15.42 18.76 22.60
C TRP A 19 14.34 18.42 21.58
N GLY A 20 13.82 19.42 20.86
CA GLY A 20 12.69 19.27 19.92
C GLY A 20 13.03 18.47 18.65
N VAL A 21 14.31 18.41 18.26
CA VAL A 21 14.75 17.71 17.03
C VAL A 21 15.80 16.63 17.31
N TRP A 22 16.67 16.81 18.32
CA TRP A 22 17.79 15.89 18.57
C TRP A 22 17.51 14.81 19.63
N GLY A 23 16.53 15.02 20.53
CA GLY A 23 16.26 14.10 21.65
C GLY A 23 14.87 13.47 21.66
N PHE A 24 13.82 14.20 21.27
CA PHE A 24 12.42 13.75 21.41
C PHE A 24 11.63 13.70 20.10
N GLY A 25 12.09 14.35 19.02
CA GLY A 25 11.38 14.40 17.74
C GLY A 25 11.40 13.11 16.92
N TRP A 26 12.42 12.25 17.11
CA TRP A 26 12.58 11.01 16.34
C TRP A 26 11.77 9.84 16.88
N ILE A 27 11.53 9.78 18.19
CA ILE A 27 10.77 8.70 18.83
C ILE A 27 9.36 8.55 18.21
N PRO A 28 8.54 9.60 18.08
CA PRO A 28 7.23 9.48 17.44
C PRO A 28 7.33 9.11 15.96
N LEU A 29 8.35 9.59 15.23
CA LEU A 29 8.59 9.20 13.83
C LEU A 29 8.94 7.71 13.69
N LEU A 30 9.80 7.19 14.58
CA LEU A 30 10.18 5.77 14.58
C LEU A 30 9.01 4.87 14.96
N LEU A 31 8.19 5.26 15.94
CA LEU A 31 6.96 4.55 16.28
C LEU A 31 5.97 4.55 15.11
N TRP A 32 5.80 5.69 14.43
CA TRP A 32 4.95 5.77 13.24
C TRP A 32 5.47 4.88 12.10
N LEU A 33 6.77 4.92 11.82
CA LEU A 33 7.40 4.07 10.82
C LEU A 33 7.24 2.59 11.16
N LEU A 34 7.42 2.20 12.42
CA LEU A 34 7.25 0.82 12.88
C LEU A 34 5.81 0.33 12.62
N ILE A 35 4.80 1.13 12.96
CA ILE A 35 3.39 0.82 12.70
C ILE A 35 3.15 0.63 11.20
N PHE A 36 3.68 1.52 10.36
CA PHE A 36 3.53 1.45 8.91
C PHE A 36 4.25 0.23 8.30
N ILE A 37 5.41 -0.15 8.84
CA ILE A 37 6.09 -1.37 8.43
C ILE A 37 5.22 -2.60 8.72
N VAL A 38 4.63 -2.69 9.90
CA VAL A 38 3.73 -3.81 10.25
C VAL A 38 2.56 -3.88 9.26
N ILE A 39 1.91 -2.74 8.98
CA ILE A 39 0.81 -2.66 8.02
C ILE A 39 1.27 -3.06 6.60
N ALA A 40 2.41 -2.56 6.16
CA ALA A 40 2.98 -2.87 4.85
C ALA A 40 3.26 -4.36 4.70
N VAL A 41 3.81 -5.02 5.73
CA VAL A 41 4.03 -6.47 5.74
C VAL A 41 2.72 -7.26 5.65
N LEU A 42 1.68 -6.84 6.36
CA LEU A 42 0.37 -7.48 6.28
C LEU A 42 -0.21 -7.37 4.87
N ILE A 43 -0.10 -6.20 4.24
CA ILE A 43 -0.59 -5.99 2.87
C ILE A 43 0.26 -6.73 1.84
N TYR A 44 1.57 -6.79 2.02
CA TYR A 44 2.45 -7.62 1.20
C TYR A 44 1.94 -9.07 1.16
N GLN A 45 1.67 -9.66 2.32
CA GLN A 45 1.18 -11.03 2.40
C GLN A 45 -0.23 -11.20 1.81
N ASP A 46 -1.14 -10.24 2.02
CA ASP A 46 -2.50 -10.30 1.46
C ASP A 46 -2.49 -10.10 -0.06
N ALA A 47 -1.60 -9.25 -0.60
CA ALA A 47 -1.41 -9.04 -2.03
C ALA A 47 -0.81 -10.28 -2.74
N GLU A 48 0.23 -10.89 -2.17
CA GLU A 48 0.81 -12.14 -2.70
C GLU A 48 -0.22 -13.27 -2.75
N LYS A 49 -1.04 -13.41 -1.71
CA LYS A 49 -2.15 -14.39 -1.68
C LYS A 49 -3.20 -14.16 -2.77
N ARG A 50 -3.34 -12.93 -3.25
CA ARG A 50 -4.28 -12.53 -4.32
C ARG A 50 -3.67 -12.62 -5.72
N GLY A 51 -2.40 -13.04 -5.84
CA GLY A 51 -1.69 -13.06 -7.12
C GLY A 51 -1.36 -11.66 -7.65
N MET A 52 -1.42 -10.64 -6.79
CA MET A 52 -0.93 -9.29 -7.09
C MET A 52 0.54 -9.18 -6.70
N ASN A 53 1.28 -8.24 -7.30
CA ASN A 53 2.68 -8.00 -6.92
C ASN A 53 2.72 -7.36 -5.52
N GLY A 54 3.02 -8.16 -4.49
CA GLY A 54 3.01 -7.71 -3.10
C GLY A 54 4.10 -6.68 -2.81
N LEU A 55 5.26 -6.80 -3.46
CA LEU A 55 6.37 -5.85 -3.28
C LEU A 55 5.98 -4.43 -3.75
N LEU A 56 5.19 -4.34 -4.82
CA LEU A 56 4.67 -3.06 -5.31
C LEU A 56 3.79 -2.39 -4.24
N TRP A 57 2.84 -3.14 -3.68
CA TRP A 57 1.95 -2.63 -2.62
C TRP A 57 2.71 -2.27 -1.34
N PHE A 58 3.70 -3.08 -0.97
CA PHE A 58 4.56 -2.82 0.18
C PHE A 58 5.27 -1.46 0.09
N ILE A 59 5.93 -1.19 -1.03
CA ILE A 59 6.69 0.05 -1.24
C ILE A 59 5.76 1.26 -1.25
N LEU A 60 4.58 1.14 -1.86
CA LEU A 60 3.59 2.22 -1.94
C LEU A 60 3.05 2.63 -0.57
N ILE A 61 2.82 1.65 0.31
CA ILE A 61 2.32 1.88 1.67
C ILE A 61 3.40 2.46 2.58
N LEU A 62 4.66 2.07 2.39
CA LEU A 62 5.77 2.54 3.22
C LEU A 62 6.03 4.05 3.09
N ILE A 63 5.54 4.69 2.02
CA ILE A 63 5.69 6.14 1.82
C ILE A 63 4.74 6.89 2.76
N PRO A 64 5.19 7.74 3.68
CA PRO A 64 4.33 8.24 4.77
C PRO A 64 3.12 9.08 4.30
N TYR A 65 3.29 9.93 3.29
CA TYR A 65 2.21 10.78 2.75
C TYR A 65 1.29 10.05 1.78
N LEU A 66 1.84 9.07 1.05
CA LEU A 66 1.10 8.31 0.03
C LEU A 66 0.50 7.03 0.61
N GLY A 67 1.04 6.52 1.72
CA GLY A 67 0.71 5.23 2.26
C GLY A 67 -0.71 5.16 2.79
N LEU A 68 -1.24 6.26 3.34
CA LEU A 68 -2.64 6.33 3.73
C LEU A 68 -3.57 6.30 2.50
N LEU A 69 -3.22 7.04 1.43
CA LEU A 69 -3.99 7.04 0.19
C LEU A 69 -3.98 5.65 -0.46
N PHE A 70 -2.79 5.04 -0.57
CA PHE A 70 -2.64 3.69 -1.12
C PHE A 70 -3.27 2.62 -0.23
N LEU A 71 -3.33 2.81 1.09
CA LEU A 71 -4.07 1.93 1.98
C LEU A 71 -5.57 1.95 1.67
N VAL A 72 -6.14 3.13 1.44
CA VAL A 72 -7.56 3.26 1.05
C VAL A 72 -7.80 2.61 -0.32
N ILE A 73 -6.95 2.91 -1.31
CA ILE A 73 -7.03 2.28 -2.64
C ILE A 73 -6.92 0.76 -2.52
N TYR A 74 -5.97 0.28 -1.72
CA TYR A 74 -5.77 -1.14 -1.49
C TYR A 74 -7.04 -1.81 -0.94
N LEU A 75 -7.68 -1.19 0.06
CA LEU A 75 -8.93 -1.68 0.63
C LEU A 75 -10.06 -1.77 -0.40
N ILE A 76 -10.14 -0.82 -1.34
CA ILE A 76 -11.13 -0.87 -2.44
C ILE A 76 -10.78 -2.02 -3.38
N THR A 77 -9.53 -2.12 -3.84
CA THR A 77 -9.07 -3.19 -4.74
C THR A 77 -9.12 -4.58 -4.09
N ARG A 78 -9.19 -4.64 -2.75
CA ARG A 78 -9.34 -5.89 -1.98
C ARG A 78 -10.66 -6.58 -2.26
N GLU A 79 -11.72 -5.81 -2.57
CA GLU A 79 -13.05 -6.34 -2.87
C GLU A 79 -13.18 -6.78 -4.33
N GLU A 80 -12.42 -6.15 -5.23
CA GLU A 80 -12.31 -6.58 -6.61
C GLU A 80 -11.50 -7.88 -6.67
N LYS A 81 -12.22 -9.01 -6.71
CA LYS A 81 -11.66 -10.28 -7.19
C LYS A 81 -10.92 -10.02 -8.51
N PRO A 82 -9.82 -10.72 -8.81
CA PRO A 82 -9.07 -10.52 -10.05
C PRO A 82 -9.93 -10.88 -11.26
N THR A 83 -10.75 -9.94 -11.74
CA THR A 83 -11.87 -10.27 -12.64
C THR A 83 -11.53 -9.99 -14.10
N GLU A 84 -10.51 -9.21 -14.42
CA GLU A 84 -10.35 -8.78 -15.82
C GLU A 84 -9.18 -9.47 -16.54
N LYS A 85 -8.03 -9.60 -15.88
CA LYS A 85 -6.83 -10.14 -16.55
C LYS A 85 -6.81 -11.67 -16.68
N GLN A 86 -7.59 -12.37 -15.86
CA GLN A 86 -7.81 -13.81 -16.01
C GLN A 86 -8.87 -14.13 -17.08
N MET A 87 -9.85 -13.22 -17.29
CA MET A 87 -10.88 -13.39 -18.32
C MET A 87 -10.33 -13.33 -19.75
N ASP A 88 -9.24 -12.60 -19.99
CA ASP A 88 -8.56 -12.53 -21.30
C ASP A 88 -7.75 -13.81 -21.64
N ARG A 89 -7.47 -14.64 -20.62
CA ARG A 89 -6.70 -15.88 -20.79
C ARG A 89 -7.51 -17.15 -20.58
N ASP A 90 -8.80 -17.05 -20.27
CA ASP A 90 -9.63 -18.24 -20.12
C ASP A 90 -9.80 -18.90 -21.50
N PRO A 91 -9.19 -20.07 -21.75
CA PRO A 91 -9.24 -20.71 -23.06
C PRO A 91 -10.69 -21.00 -23.50
N LYS A 92 -11.65 -21.16 -22.57
CA LYS A 92 -13.06 -21.35 -22.90
C LYS A 92 -13.68 -20.12 -23.57
N LYS A 93 -13.36 -18.91 -23.08
CA LYS A 93 -13.83 -17.64 -23.69
C LYS A 93 -13.26 -17.41 -25.09
N ILE A 94 -11.98 -17.75 -25.28
CA ILE A 94 -11.33 -17.66 -26.59
C ILE A 94 -12.03 -18.59 -27.60
N LEU A 95 -12.47 -19.77 -27.15
CA LEU A 95 -13.22 -20.72 -27.95
C LEU A 95 -14.62 -20.20 -28.34
N ASP A 96 -15.37 -19.67 -27.37
CA ASP A 96 -16.68 -19.06 -27.62
C ASP A 96 -16.58 -17.90 -28.64
N GLU A 97 -15.52 -17.09 -28.53
CA GLU A 97 -15.29 -15.96 -29.45
C GLU A 97 -14.98 -16.44 -30.87
N ARG A 98 -14.19 -17.50 -31.03
CA ARG A 98 -13.90 -18.10 -32.36
C ARG A 98 -15.15 -18.70 -33.00
N LEU A 99 -16.02 -19.34 -32.21
CA LEU A 99 -17.30 -19.84 -32.67
C LEU A 99 -18.21 -18.69 -33.13
N ALA A 100 -18.27 -17.60 -32.36
CA ALA A 100 -19.06 -16.41 -32.71
C ALA A 100 -18.55 -15.71 -33.99
N ARG A 101 -17.23 -15.78 -34.26
CA ARG A 101 -16.62 -15.31 -35.52
C ARG A 101 -16.81 -16.28 -36.69
N GLY A 102 -17.26 -17.51 -36.43
CA GLY A 102 -17.38 -18.58 -37.42
C GLY A 102 -16.04 -19.16 -37.88
N GLU A 103 -14.97 -18.99 -37.09
CA GLU A 103 -13.63 -19.53 -37.38
C GLU A 103 -13.54 -21.04 -37.10
N ILE A 104 -14.42 -21.56 -36.26
CA ILE A 104 -14.51 -22.98 -35.87
C ILE A 104 -15.96 -23.46 -35.92
N THR A 105 -16.14 -24.77 -36.06
CA THR A 105 -17.49 -25.37 -36.07
C THR A 105 -18.00 -25.61 -34.64
N SER A 106 -19.31 -25.83 -34.51
CA SER A 106 -19.93 -26.18 -33.22
C SER A 106 -19.38 -27.51 -32.65
N GLU A 107 -19.05 -28.48 -33.51
CA GLU A 107 -18.47 -29.77 -33.09
C GLU A 107 -17.04 -29.58 -32.57
N GLU A 108 -16.21 -28.79 -33.27
CA GLU A 108 -14.85 -28.50 -32.84
C GLU A 108 -14.82 -27.72 -31.51
N HIS A 109 -15.80 -26.84 -31.30
CA HIS A 109 -15.97 -26.10 -30.05
C HIS A 109 -16.26 -27.04 -28.88
N GLU A 110 -17.15 -28.02 -29.06
CA GLU A 110 -17.51 -29.00 -28.03
C GLU A 110 -16.31 -29.89 -27.66
N GLU A 111 -15.60 -30.45 -28.64
CA GLU A 111 -14.41 -31.28 -28.37
C GLU A 111 -13.31 -30.53 -27.60
N LEU A 112 -13.07 -29.27 -27.96
CA LEU A 112 -12.05 -28.45 -27.32
C LEU A 112 -12.49 -27.98 -25.93
N LYS A 113 -13.80 -27.77 -25.72
CA LYS A 113 -14.36 -27.44 -24.41
C LYS A 113 -14.26 -28.62 -23.44
N GLU A 114 -14.48 -29.85 -23.92
CA GLU A 114 -14.30 -31.08 -23.14
C GLU A 114 -12.83 -31.27 -22.72
N LYS A 115 -11.88 -30.97 -23.60
CA LYS A 115 -10.43 -31.03 -23.28
C LYS A 115 -9.95 -29.99 -22.27
N LEU A 116 -10.76 -28.96 -22.00
CA LEU A 116 -10.47 -27.86 -21.07
C LEU A 116 -11.19 -28.00 -19.72
N GLU A 117 -12.00 -29.04 -19.53
CA GLU A 117 -12.53 -29.48 -18.24
C GLU A 117 -11.56 -30.41 -17.50
#